data_AF-A0A4S4LM82-F1
#
_entry.id   AF-A0A4S4LM82-F1
#
_cell.length_a   1.000
_cell.length_b   1.000
_cell.length_c   1.000
_cell.angle_alpha   90.00
_cell.angle_beta   90.00
_cell.angle_gamma   90.00
#
_symmetry.space_group_name_H-M   'P 1'
#
loop_
_entity.id
_entity.type
_entity.pdbx_description
1 polymer ?
#
loop_
_entity_poly.entity_id
_entity_poly.type
_entity_poly.pdbx_seq_one_letter_code
_entity_poly.pdbx_strand_id
1 'polypeptide(L)' 'MSYVILGRAIKSEYLALGTLLTTAGISYIAASGGSKESPKGSLQEVKDSVKIDSSSKEEENLMDSIKNFIAEEEKASKH' A
#
# COMPACT_ATOMS: atom_id res chain seq x y z
N MET A 1 -15.60 -10.14 15.11
CA MET A 1 -15.49 -9.25 16.30
C MET A 1 -16.04 -7.87 15.94
N SER A 2 -16.58 -7.11 16.89
CA SER A 2 -17.06 -5.73 16.65
C SER A 2 -16.23 -4.73 17.44
N TYR A 3 -15.86 -3.62 16.83
CA TYR A 3 -15.11 -2.52 17.43
C TYR A 3 -16.00 -1.30 17.61
N VAL A 4 -15.87 -0.59 18.72
CA VAL A 4 -16.56 0.68 18.92
C VAL A 4 -15.69 1.81 18.38
N ILE A 5 -16.13 2.44 17.30
CA ILE A 5 -15.45 3.56 16.66
C ILE A 5 -16.41 4.75 16.73
N LEU A 6 -15.96 5.85 17.35
CA LEU A 6 -16.77 7.07 17.55
C LEU A 6 -18.14 6.80 18.19
N GLY A 7 -18.19 5.88 19.17
CA GLY A 7 -19.42 5.51 19.87
C GLY A 7 -20.37 4.58 19.10
N ARG A 8 -19.97 4.08 17.92
CA ARG A 8 -20.75 3.12 17.13
C ARG A 8 -20.03 1.79 17.01
N ALA A 9 -20.75 0.69 17.21
CA ALA A 9 -20.23 -0.65 16.97
C ALA A 9 -20.13 -0.90 15.46
N ILE A 10 -18.91 -1.12 14.98
CA ILE A 10 -18.58 -1.44 13.59
C ILE A 10 -18.05 -2.88 13.57
N LYS A 11 -18.58 -3.69 12.65
CA LYS A 11 -18.09 -5.06 12.45
C LYS A 11 -16.67 -5.04 11.87
N SER A 12 -15.80 -5.91 12.35
CA SER A 12 -14.41 -6.01 11.87
C SER A 12 -14.31 -6.18 10.36
N GLU A 13 -15.27 -6.90 9.75
CA GLU A 13 -15.37 -7.09 8.30
C GLU A 13 -15.55 -5.76 7.56
N TYR A 14 -16.47 -4.91 8.01
CA TYR A 14 -16.71 -3.59 7.40
C TYR A 14 -15.57 -2.61 7.65
N LEU A 15 -14.93 -2.71 8.83
CA LEU A 15 -13.76 -1.90 9.12
C LEU A 15 -12.59 -2.25 8.19
N ALA A 16 -12.31 -3.54 8.01
CA ALA A 16 -11.25 -3.99 7.11
C ALA A 16 -11.54 -3.60 5.65
N LEU A 17 -12.76 -3.88 5.17
CA LEU A 17 -13.17 -3.52 3.81
C LEU A 17 -13.16 -2.00 3.58
N GLY A 18 -13.68 -1.23 4.53
CA GLY A 18 -13.68 0.23 4.47
C GLY A 18 -12.28 0.80 4.40
N THR A 19 -11.35 0.29 5.23
CA THR A 19 -9.93 0.70 5.19
C THR A 19 -9.28 0.36 3.86
N LEU A 20 -9.45 -0.86 3.34
CA LEU A 20 -8.86 -1.25 2.05
C LEU A 20 -9.37 -0.39 0.89
N LEU A 21 -10.68 -0.19 0.80
CA LEU A 21 -11.29 0.64 -0.24
C LEU A 21 -10.89 2.11 -0.11
N THR A 22 -10.82 2.62 1.13
CA THR A 22 -10.41 4.01 1.38
C THR A 22 -8.95 4.22 0.99
N THR A 23 -8.06 3.32 1.41
CA THR A 23 -6.62 3.37 1.04
C THR A 23 -6.44 3.27 -0.46
N ALA A 24 -7.12 2.33 -1.13
CA ALA A 24 -7.06 2.19 -2.59
C ALA A 24 -7.64 3.41 -3.31
N GLY A 25 -8.73 3.99 -2.81
CA GLY A 25 -9.33 5.20 -3.38
C GLY A 25 -8.43 6.42 -3.23
N ILE A 26 -7.85 6.63 -2.04
CA ILE A 26 -6.92 7.73 -1.77
C ILE A 26 -5.66 7.58 -2.62
N SER A 27 -5.07 6.39 -2.69
CA SER A 27 -3.87 6.15 -3.49
C SER A 27 -4.13 6.35 -4.97
N TYR A 28 -5.28 5.89 -5.48
CA TYR A 28 -5.70 6.12 -6.86
C TYR A 28 -5.89 7.61 -7.15
N ILE A 29 -6.56 8.36 -6.27
CA ILE A 29 -6.74 9.82 -6.44
C ILE A 29 -5.39 10.54 -6.39
N ALA A 30 -4.51 10.17 -5.46
CA ALA A 30 -3.18 10.75 -5.34
C ALA A 30 -2.29 10.44 -6.56
N ALA A 31 -2.45 9.25 -7.16
CA ALA A 31 -1.68 8.81 -8.33
C ALA A 31 -2.27 9.30 -9.67
N SER A 32 -3.58 9.51 -9.76
CA SER A 32 -4.26 9.98 -10.98
C SER A 32 -4.25 11.50 -11.17
N GLY A 33 -3.89 12.25 -10.13
CA GLY A 33 -3.83 13.71 -10.14
C GLY A 33 -2.58 14.28 -10.82
N GLY A 34 -2.67 14.52 -12.13
CA GLY A 34 -1.88 15.52 -12.87
C GLY A 34 -0.45 15.11 -13.26
N SER A 35 -0.08 15.48 -14.49
CA SER A 35 1.25 15.36 -15.08
C SER A 35 2.33 16.04 -14.23
N LYS A 36 2.77 15.39 -13.16
CA LYS A 36 4.10 15.65 -12.60
C LYS A 36 5.06 14.87 -13.47
N GLU A 37 6.06 15.58 -14.00
CA GLU A 37 7.20 14.96 -14.67
C GLU A 37 7.55 13.66 -13.94
N SER A 38 7.49 12.55 -14.67
CA SER A 38 8.07 11.29 -14.24
C SER A 38 9.41 11.62 -13.62
N PRO A 39 9.67 11.27 -12.34
CA PRO A 39 10.94 11.57 -11.72
C PRO A 39 12.01 11.03 -12.66
N LYS A 40 12.87 11.91 -13.17
CA LYS A 40 14.00 11.55 -14.05
C LYS A 40 15.11 10.87 -13.23
N GLY A 41 14.71 9.95 -12.36
CA GLY A 41 15.58 9.02 -11.66
C GLY A 41 15.29 7.64 -12.22
N SER A 42 16.35 6.90 -12.54
CA SER A 42 16.25 5.46 -12.78
C SER A 42 15.40 4.83 -11.68
N LEU A 43 14.63 3.77 -11.96
CA LEU A 43 13.88 3.00 -10.93
C LEU A 43 14.76 2.62 -9.73
N GLN A 44 16.08 2.59 -9.93
CA GLN A 44 17.12 2.41 -8.94
C GLN A 44 17.23 3.58 -7.94
N GLU A 45 17.12 4.82 -8.39
CA GLU A 45 17.21 6.04 -7.57
C GLU A 45 15.97 6.22 -6.67
N VAL A 46 14.81 5.76 -7.13
CA VAL A 46 13.59 5.68 -6.30
C VAL A 46 13.71 4.56 -5.26
N LYS A 47 14.33 3.42 -5.60
CA LYS A 47 14.60 2.35 -4.64
C LYS A 47 15.63 2.77 -3.57
N ASP A 48 16.62 3.59 -3.93
CA ASP A 48 17.66 4.06 -3.01
C ASP A 48 17.24 5.26 -2.15
N SER A 49 16.30 6.10 -2.62
CA SER A 49 15.82 7.27 -1.88
C SER A 49 14.69 6.98 -0.89
N VAL A 50 13.96 5.88 -1.07
CA VAL A 50 12.98 5.42 -0.07
C VAL A 50 13.72 4.59 0.97
N LYS A 51 14.34 5.28 1.91
CA LYS A 51 14.79 4.67 3.16
C LYS A 51 13.55 4.27 3.97
N ILE A 52 13.02 3.07 3.71
CA ILE A 52 11.94 2.46 4.51
C ILE A 52 12.58 2.08 5.86
N ASP A 53 12.67 3.02 6.77
CA ASP A 53 12.98 2.74 8.18
C ASP A 53 11.69 2.19 8.82
N SER A 54 11.39 0.90 8.58
CA SER A 54 10.26 0.24 9.25
C SER A 54 10.54 0.13 10.74
N SER A 55 9.83 0.94 11.52
CA SER A 55 10.01 1.02 12.97
C SER A 55 9.24 -0.08 13.72
N SER A 56 8.43 -0.90 13.02
CA SER A 56 7.55 -1.90 13.63
C SER A 56 7.48 -3.21 12.84
N LYS A 57 7.45 -4.34 13.56
CA LYS A 57 7.39 -5.70 12.99
C LYS A 57 6.20 -5.94 12.07
N GLU A 58 5.05 -5.31 12.32
CA GLU A 58 3.89 -5.40 11.44
C GLU A 58 4.13 -4.72 10.09
N GLU A 59 4.86 -3.61 10.08
CA GLU A 59 5.21 -2.91 8.85
C GLU A 59 6.21 -3.72 8.03
N GLU A 60 7.19 -4.35 8.69
CA GLU A 60 8.14 -5.27 8.03
C GLU A 60 7.41 -6.42 7.33
N ASN A 61 6.46 -7.07 8.02
CA ASN A 61 5.66 -8.16 7.44
C ASN A 61 4.76 -7.70 6.29
N LEU A 62 4.21 -6.49 6.37
CA LEU A 62 3.45 -5.90 5.27
C LEU A 62 4.34 -5.64 4.06
N MET A 63 5.55 -5.10 4.27
CA MET A 63 6.51 -4.83 3.21
C MET A 63 6.99 -6.11 2.52
N ASP A 64 7.26 -7.17 3.29
CA ASP A 64 7.67 -8.44 2.72
C ASP A 64 6.53 -9.12 1.94
N SER A 65 5.29 -8.97 2.40
CA SER A 65 4.11 -9.43 1.67
C SER A 65 3.94 -8.70 0.33
N ILE A 66 4.16 -7.38 0.31
CA ILE A 66 4.08 -6.57 -0.92
C ILE A 66 5.21 -6.95 -1.89
N LYS A 67 6.45 -7.12 -1.40
CA LYS A 67 7.58 -7.56 -2.23
C LYS A 67 7.32 -8.92 -2.88
N ASN A 68 6.79 -9.87 -2.10
CA ASN A 68 6.46 -11.19 -2.61
C ASN A 68 5.36 -11.12 -3.67
N PHE A 69 4.29 -10.34 -3.43
CA PHE A 69 3.23 -10.13 -4.40
C PHE A 69 3.74 -9.55 -5.73
N ILE A 70 4.58 -8.52 -5.67
CA ILE A 70 5.16 -7.90 -6.87
C ILE A 70 6.08 -8.90 -7.61
N ALA A 71 6.89 -9.66 -6.88
CA ALA A 71 7.78 -10.67 -7.48
C ALA A 71 6.99 -11.82 -8.13
N GLU A 72 5.84 -12.17 -7.56
CA GLU A 72 4.94 -13.19 -8.09
C GLU A 72 4.20 -12.69 -9.36
N GLU A 73 3.71 -11.45 -9.35
CA GLU A 73 3.14 -10.77 -10.52
C GLU A 73 4.16 -10.58 -11.65
N GLU A 74 5.41 -10.22 -11.34
CA GLU A 74 6.47 -10.11 -12.36
C GLU A 74 6.78 -11.46 -13.02
N LYS A 75 6.69 -12.56 -12.25
CA LYS A 75 6.83 -13.91 -12.79
C LYS A 75 5.60 -14.36 -13.58
N ALA A 76 4.40 -13.94 -13.16
CA ALA A 76 3.16 -14.23 -13.86
C ALA A 76 3.04 -13.48 -15.20
N SER A 77 3.54 -12.24 -15.28
CA SER A 77 3.53 -11.43 -16.50
C SER A 77 4.59 -11.84 -17.54
N LYS A 78 5.54 -12.71 -17.20
CA LYS A 78 6.62 -13.19 -18.09
C LYS A 78 6.32 -14.55 -18.74
N HIS A 79 5.08 -15.04 -18.67
CA HIS A 79 4.64 -16.29 -19.31
C HIS A 79 3.50 -16.07 -20.32
#